data_AF-A0A1Q7STU5-F1
#
_entry.id   AF-A0A1Q7STU5-F1
#
_cell.length_a   1.000
_cell.length_b   1.000
_cell.length_c   1.000
_cell.angle_alpha   90.00
_cell.angle_beta   90.00
_cell.angle_gamma   90.00
#
_symmetry.space_group_name_H-M   'P 1'
#
loop_
_entity.id
_entity.type
_entity.pdbx_description
1 polymer ?
#
loop_
_entity_poly.entity_id
_entity_poly.type
_entity_poly.pdbx_seq_one_letter_code
_entity_poly.pdbx_strand_id
1 'polypeptide(L)'
;MSKRELGRVEALARVRSKQLRLVDAARLMRVCYRQAKRLWRRYREEGAAGLKHRSAGRPSRHVHEQKFRRNVLRLVRAKYGGPVGERFGPTLAAEHLASEDGLQLEV
;
A
#
# COMPACT_ATOMS: atom_id res chain seq x y z
N MET A 1 -4.78 5.52 -5.91
CA MET A 1 -5.15 6.18 -4.65
C MET A 1 -6.18 5.30 -3.96
N SER A 2 -6.21 5.27 -2.63
CA SER A 2 -7.27 4.57 -1.89
C SER A 2 -8.59 5.35 -1.94
N LYS A 3 -9.71 4.69 -1.64
CA LYS A 3 -11.02 5.34 -1.51
C LYS A 3 -10.98 6.52 -0.53
N ARG A 4 -10.24 6.37 0.57
CA ARG A 4 -10.05 7.44 1.58
C ARG A 4 -9.32 8.65 1.00
N GLU A 5 -8.30 8.44 0.18
CA GLU A 5 -7.57 9.53 -0.45
C GLU A 5 -8.42 10.26 -1.49
N LEU A 6 -9.22 9.52 -2.28
CA LEU A 6 -10.17 10.09 -3.23
C LEU A 6 -11.24 10.94 -2.53
N GLY A 7 -11.81 10.46 -1.42
CA GLY A 7 -12.77 11.25 -0.63
C GLY A 7 -12.16 12.55 -0.08
N ARG A 8 -10.85 12.56 0.23
CA ARG A 8 -10.15 13.80 0.62
C ARG A 8 -9.96 14.75 -0.56
N VAL A 9 -9.68 14.24 -1.75
CA VAL A 9 -9.62 15.05 -2.99
C VAL A 9 -10.96 15.74 -3.21
N GLU A 10 -12.06 14.99 -3.15
CA GLU A 10 -13.40 15.53 -3.35
C GLU A 10 -13.76 16.59 -2.30
N ALA A 11 -13.55 16.29 -1.01
CA ALA A 11 -13.82 17.25 0.07
C ALA A 11 -13.01 18.54 -0.09
N LEU A 12 -11.72 18.45 -0.45
CA LEU A 12 -10.86 19.62 -0.64
C LEU A 12 -11.12 20.34 -1.97
N ALA A 13 -11.63 19.66 -3.00
CA ALA A 13 -12.13 20.29 -4.21
C ALA A 13 -13.34 21.19 -3.90
N ARG A 14 -14.26 20.73 -3.05
CA ARG A 14 -15.39 21.54 -2.55
C ARG A 14 -14.95 22.71 -1.67
N VAL A 15 -13.87 22.55 -0.91
CA VAL A 15 -13.25 23.67 -0.19
C VAL A 15 -12.65 24.69 -1.16
N ARG A 16 -11.97 24.23 -2.21
CA ARG A 16 -11.39 25.10 -3.25
C ARG A 16 -12.45 25.89 -4.00
N SER A 17 -13.60 25.28 -4.30
CA SER A 17 -14.74 25.94 -4.95
C SER A 17 -15.57 26.82 -3.99
N LYS A 18 -15.14 26.98 -2.73
CA LYS A 18 -15.84 27.73 -1.67
C LYS A 18 -17.24 27.18 -1.32
N GLN A 19 -17.55 25.96 -1.74
CA GLN A 19 -18.82 25.27 -1.43
C GLN A 19 -18.82 24.58 -0.06
N LEU A 20 -17.64 24.46 0.56
CA LEU A 20 -17.48 23.79 1.86
C LEU A 20 -16.40 24.49 2.69
N ARG A 21 -16.66 24.72 3.98
CA ARG A 21 -15.62 25.26 4.88
C ARG A 21 -14.62 24.16 5.24
N LEU A 22 -13.36 24.52 5.47
CA LEU A 22 -12.31 23.56 5.80
C LEU A 22 -12.60 22.80 7.11
N VAL A 23 -13.29 23.42 8.07
CA VAL A 23 -13.72 22.77 9.33
C VAL A 23 -14.71 21.64 9.06
N ASP A 24 -15.66 21.85 8.15
CA ASP A 24 -16.65 20.84 7.78
C ASP A 24 -16.02 19.73 6.92
N ALA A 25 -15.11 20.09 6.02
CA ALA A 25 -14.30 19.11 5.30
C ALA A 25 -13.48 18.22 6.23
N ALA A 26 -12.95 18.76 7.35
CA ALA A 26 -12.24 17.98 8.35
C ALA A 26 -13.13 16.88 8.96
N ARG A 27 -14.40 17.20 9.23
CA ARG A 27 -15.41 16.24 9.72
C ARG A 27 -15.69 15.16 8.67
N LEU A 28 -15.93 15.54 7.41
CA LEU A 28 -16.15 14.58 6.31
C LEU A 28 -14.95 13.65 6.10
N MET A 29 -13.73 14.18 6.17
CA MET A 29 -12.50 13.41 6.04
C MET A 29 -12.15 12.59 7.30
N ARG A 30 -12.90 12.77 8.40
CA ARG A 30 -12.67 12.18 9.74
C ARG A 30 -11.25 12.43 10.23
N VAL A 31 -10.81 13.69 10.19
CA VAL A 31 -9.48 14.13 10.64
C VAL A 31 -9.63 15.36 11.53
N CYS A 32 -8.64 15.61 12.39
CA CYS A 32 -8.65 16.84 13.18
C CYS A 32 -8.41 18.07 12.28
N TYR A 33 -8.82 19.25 12.74
CA TYR A 33 -8.69 20.49 11.95
C TYR A 33 -7.24 20.81 11.58
N ARG A 34 -6.27 20.52 12.47
CA ARG A 34 -4.83 20.69 12.16
C ARG A 34 -4.38 19.80 11.01
N GLN A 35 -4.84 18.54 10.97
CA GLN A 35 -4.58 17.64 9.85
C GLN A 35 -5.25 18.12 8.57
N ALA A 36 -6.50 18.59 8.63
CA ALA A 36 -7.18 19.19 7.49
C ALA A 36 -6.42 20.39 6.93
N LYS A 37 -5.89 21.29 7.78
CA LYS A 37 -5.00 22.39 7.33
C LYS A 37 -3.74 21.91 6.62
N ARG A 38 -3.09 20.85 7.12
CA ARG A 38 -1.90 20.26 6.47
C ARG A 38 -2.24 19.66 5.11
N LEU A 39 -3.34 18.90 5.03
CA LEU A 39 -3.83 18.33 3.77
C LEU A 39 -4.21 19.43 2.78
N TRP A 40 -4.88 20.49 3.25
CA TRP A 40 -5.27 21.63 2.43
C TRP A 40 -4.08 22.37 1.86
N ARG A 41 -3.07 22.67 2.68
CA ARG A 41 -1.81 23.27 2.22
C ARG A 41 -1.20 22.43 1.09
N ARG A 42 -1.06 21.12 1.31
CA ARG A 42 -0.49 20.23 0.31
C ARG A 42 -1.34 20.12 -0.96
N TYR A 43 -2.66 20.06 -0.83
CA TYR A 43 -3.56 20.05 -1.99
C TYR A 43 -3.46 21.33 -2.82
N ARG A 44 -3.20 22.49 -2.19
CA ARG A 44 -2.95 23.73 -2.92
C ARG A 44 -1.63 23.73 -3.68
N GLU A 45 -0.60 23.11 -3.11
CA GLU A 45 0.75 23.06 -3.69
C GLU A 45 0.87 21.97 -4.77
N GLU A 46 0.32 20.78 -4.52
CA GLU A 46 0.56 19.55 -5.30
C GLU A 46 -0.73 18.99 -5.95
N GLY A 47 -1.89 19.65 -5.76
CA GLY A 47 -3.18 19.18 -6.25
C GLY A 47 -3.62 17.84 -5.64
N ALA A 48 -4.40 17.07 -6.40
CA ALA A 48 -4.85 15.75 -5.98
C ALA A 48 -3.67 14.78 -5.74
N ALA A 49 -2.59 14.92 -6.52
CA ALA A 49 -1.41 14.07 -6.41
C ALA A 49 -0.76 14.13 -5.02
N GLY A 50 -0.76 15.30 -4.37
CA GLY A 50 -0.17 15.42 -3.03
C GLY A 50 -0.94 14.71 -1.91
N LEU A 51 -2.20 14.35 -2.15
CA LEU A 51 -2.99 13.58 -1.19
C LEU A 51 -2.74 12.08 -1.29
N LYS A 52 -2.02 11.62 -2.32
CA LYS A 52 -1.57 10.23 -2.44
C LYS A 52 -0.54 9.96 -1.35
N HIS A 53 -0.63 8.79 -0.73
CA HIS A 53 0.34 8.32 0.25
C HIS A 53 1.74 8.33 -0.38
N ARG A 54 2.72 8.94 0.30
CA ARG A 54 4.05 9.17 -0.27
C ARG A 54 4.85 7.89 -0.51
N SER A 55 4.53 6.81 0.21
CA SER A 55 5.11 5.49 -0.03
C SER A 55 4.36 4.68 -1.10
N ALA A 56 3.21 5.17 -1.61
CA ALA A 56 2.47 4.42 -2.63
C ALA A 56 3.29 4.34 -3.93
N GLY A 57 3.63 3.12 -4.33
CA GLY A 57 4.51 2.84 -5.47
C GLY A 57 6.00 2.78 -5.13
N ARG A 58 6.39 3.04 -3.87
CA ARG A 58 7.77 2.80 -3.41
C ARG A 58 7.90 1.35 -2.94
N PRO A 59 9.01 0.66 -3.27
CA PRO A 59 9.30 -0.64 -2.70
C PRO A 59 9.48 -0.53 -1.18
N SER A 60 9.16 -1.62 -0.46
CA SER A 60 9.48 -1.73 0.96
C SER A 60 11.00 -1.68 1.16
N ARG A 61 11.44 -1.12 2.29
CA ARG A 61 12.86 -1.18 2.68
C ARG A 61 13.33 -2.63 2.91
N HIS A 62 12.41 -3.54 3.22
CA HIS A 62 12.65 -4.96 3.42
C HIS A 62 12.36 -5.80 2.15
N VAL A 63 12.28 -5.17 0.97
CA VAL A 63 12.03 -5.94 -0.26
C VAL A 63 13.26 -6.76 -0.61
N HIS A 64 13.09 -8.06 -0.81
CA HIS A 64 14.14 -8.88 -1.41
C HIS A 64 14.43 -8.42 -2.84
N GLU A 65 15.67 -8.61 -3.28
CA GLU A 65 16.10 -8.34 -4.65
C GLU A 65 15.19 -9.06 -5.66
N GLN A 66 14.92 -8.43 -6.80
CA GLN A 66 14.05 -9.01 -7.82
C GLN A 66 14.52 -10.39 -8.27
N LYS A 67 15.84 -10.59 -8.40
CA LYS A 67 16.43 -11.88 -8.79
C LYS A 67 16.09 -12.97 -7.77
N PHE A 68 16.26 -12.68 -6.48
CA PHE A 68 15.91 -13.58 -5.39
C PHE A 68 14.42 -13.94 -5.41
N ARG A 69 13.54 -12.93 -5.51
CA ARG A 69 12.08 -13.16 -5.55
C ARG A 69 11.66 -14.03 -6.74
N ARG A 70 12.24 -13.80 -7.92
CA ARG A 70 11.98 -14.64 -9.11
C ARG A 70 12.45 -16.07 -8.89
N ASN A 71 13.61 -16.26 -8.26
CA ASN A 71 14.11 -17.59 -7.95
C ASN A 71 13.17 -18.36 -7.00
N VAL A 72 12.77 -17.71 -5.90
CA VAL A 72 11.83 -18.28 -4.92
C VAL A 72 10.50 -18.65 -5.59
N LEU A 73 9.91 -17.73 -6.36
CA LEU A 73 8.63 -18.00 -7.03
C LEU A 73 8.72 -19.15 -8.05
N ARG A 74 9.86 -19.30 -8.72
CA ARG A 74 10.11 -20.41 -9.64
C ARG A 74 10.20 -21.74 -8.88
N LEU A 75 10.94 -21.79 -7.78
CA LEU A 75 11.08 -22.99 -6.96
C LEU A 75 9.75 -23.41 -6.35
N VAL A 76 9.00 -22.47 -5.76
CA VAL A 76 7.68 -22.77 -5.19
C VAL A 76 6.75 -23.36 -6.23
N ARG A 77 6.70 -22.80 -7.45
CA ARG A 77 5.87 -23.34 -8.52
C ARG A 77 6.31 -24.73 -8.99
N ALA A 78 7.61 -24.98 -9.03
CA ALA A 78 8.17 -26.23 -9.55
C ALA A 78 8.09 -27.39 -8.54
N LYS A 79 8.35 -27.12 -7.26
CA LYS A 79 8.46 -28.15 -6.21
C LYS A 79 7.24 -28.24 -5.32
N TYR A 80 6.63 -27.10 -4.98
CA TYR A 80 5.62 -27.00 -3.91
C TYR A 80 4.26 -26.51 -4.45
N GLY A 81 4.11 -26.45 -5.77
CA GLY A 81 2.89 -26.08 -6.49
C GLY A 81 1.96 -27.28 -6.71
N GLY A 82 0.80 -27.05 -7.33
CA GLY A 82 -0.14 -28.13 -7.68
C GLY A 82 -1.62 -27.72 -7.56
N PRO A 83 -2.54 -28.70 -7.65
CA PRO A 83 -3.96 -28.50 -7.37
C PRO A 83 -4.24 -27.96 -5.96
N VAL A 84 -5.44 -27.43 -5.75
CA VAL A 84 -5.88 -27.02 -4.41
C VAL A 84 -6.05 -28.30 -3.57
N GLY A 85 -5.34 -28.40 -2.45
CA GLY A 85 -5.28 -29.60 -1.60
C GLY A 85 -3.92 -30.29 -1.58
N GLU A 86 -3.17 -30.21 -2.69
CA GLU A 86 -1.82 -30.79 -2.81
C GLU A 86 -0.72 -29.73 -2.75
N ARG A 87 -0.99 -28.51 -3.24
CA ARG A 87 -0.04 -27.39 -3.16
C ARG A 87 0.27 -27.02 -1.71
N PHE A 88 1.50 -26.62 -1.43
CA PHE A 88 1.86 -26.16 -0.09
C PHE A 88 1.22 -24.80 0.22
N GLY A 89 0.82 -24.62 1.47
CA GLY A 89 0.47 -23.32 2.00
C GLY A 89 1.69 -22.39 2.10
N PRO A 90 1.50 -21.06 2.22
CA PRO A 90 2.62 -20.11 2.27
C PRO A 90 3.65 -20.41 3.37
N THR A 91 3.19 -20.83 4.55
CA THR A 91 4.06 -21.17 5.69
C THR A 91 4.86 -22.44 5.42
N LEU A 92 4.19 -23.53 5.02
CA LEU A 92 4.86 -24.80 4.71
C LEU A 92 5.86 -24.64 3.55
N ALA A 93 5.50 -23.87 2.53
CA ALA A 93 6.42 -23.54 1.44
C ALA A 93 7.66 -22.77 1.94
N ALA A 94 7.51 -21.84 2.89
CA ALA A 94 8.64 -21.11 3.46
C ALA A 94 9.54 -22.02 4.31
N GLU A 95 8.96 -22.95 5.09
CA GLU A 95 9.71 -23.92 5.88
C GLU A 95 10.56 -24.84 4.99
N HIS A 96 9.97 -25.40 3.93
CA HIS A 96 10.69 -26.26 2.98
C HIS A 96 11.71 -25.50 2.12
N LEU A 97 11.42 -24.25 1.73
CA LEU A 97 12.42 -23.38 1.10
C LEU A 97 13.63 -23.17 2.01
N ALA A 98 13.41 -23.00 3.32
CA ALA A 98 14.50 -22.82 4.27
C ALA A 98 15.31 -24.11 4.49
N SER A 99 14.64 -25.26 4.65
CA SER A 99 15.28 -26.53 4.97
C SER A 99 15.91 -27.24 3.77
N GLU A 100 15.24 -27.26 2.61
CA GLU A 100 15.67 -28.01 1.43
C GLU A 100 16.47 -27.16 0.43
N ASP A 101 16.09 -25.89 0.28
CA ASP A 101 16.68 -24.99 -0.73
C ASP A 101 17.63 -23.95 -0.12
N GLY A 102 17.76 -23.89 1.21
CA GLY A 102 18.61 -22.92 1.92
C GLY A 102 18.15 -21.46 1.76
N LEU A 103 16.91 -21.23 1.34
CA LEU A 103 16.34 -19.91 1.08
C LEU A 103 15.48 -19.48 2.26
N GLN A 104 16.05 -18.67 3.15
CA GLN A 104 15.33 -18.11 4.28
C GLN A 104 14.42 -16.96 3.85
N LEU A 105 13.15 -17.05 4.25
CA LEU A 105 12.16 -15.98 4.14
C LEU A 105 11.79 -15.55 5.56
N GLU A 106 11.82 -14.24 5.82
CA GLU A 106 11.19 -13.68 7.02
C GLU A 106 9.67 -13.67 6.77
N VAL A 107 8.94 -14.55 7.46
CA VAL A 107 7.47 -14.71 7.34
C VAL A 107 6.77 -13.88 8.42
#